data_AF-A0A7S0JGB1-F1
#
_entry.id   AF-A0A7S0JGB1-F1
#
_cell.length_a   1.000
_cell.length_b   1.000
_cell.length_c   1.000
_cell.angle_alpha   90.00
_cell.angle_beta   90.00
_cell.angle_gamma   90.00
#
_symmetry.space_group_name_H-M   'P 1'
#
loop_
_entity.id
_entity.type
_entity.pdbx_description
1 polymer ?
#
loop_
_entity_poly.entity_id
_entity_poly.type
_entity_poly.pdbx_seq_one_letter_code
_entity_poly.pdbx_strand_id
1 'polypeptide(L)'
;WGYDPRYHVWRGVHAVRSRCQALLADSMRLEADARGDVSFVVNVGDSFYPQGTYFDDSQWRTKWGDVYGKIPRPRYGPAARRVVPWYSVYGNHDISQKDLDCGCRSDTQKCNQVRRHGFQPNANLSWYMPNVSYYVRPLDGLPLELLALDVNARDSTKLCPWVACNSQVCKRDDEQFFKDGCVLAECKQTLAEREVQAARMLRDRIDAAIAEKRTSLLVFSHYPLDYLRGSAPGGVNVLRALRDERLRVAYFGGHRHSTENNTNSEAAPMHAFTLGGGGGWSCDGQQGYLVGEIMSDGSWDNLKLVRLPFDDCCAPYNPVEDFAAGCEEMGSCKKYDCVFNGNCER
;
A
#
# COMPACT_ATOMS: atom_id res chain seq x y z
N TRP A 1 1.81 4.52 -5.00
CA TRP A 1 2.00 5.92 -5.40
C TRP A 1 2.41 6.02 -6.84
N GLY A 2 2.37 7.25 -7.36
CA GLY A 2 3.02 7.59 -8.60
C GLY A 2 2.17 7.34 -9.82
N TYR A 3 1.34 8.32 -10.12
CA TYR A 3 0.73 8.52 -11.43
C TYR A 3 1.75 8.26 -12.54
N ASP A 4 1.38 7.45 -13.51
CA ASP A 4 2.14 7.22 -14.74
C ASP A 4 1.22 7.55 -15.93
N PRO A 5 1.51 8.61 -16.71
CA PRO A 5 0.64 9.06 -17.80
C PRO A 5 0.41 8.00 -18.87
N ARG A 6 1.26 6.96 -18.97
CA ARG A 6 1.09 5.88 -19.94
C ARG A 6 0.07 4.82 -19.49
N TYR A 7 -0.11 4.66 -18.19
CA TYR A 7 -0.95 3.60 -17.61
C TYR A 7 -2.24 4.13 -16.98
N HIS A 8 -2.31 5.43 -16.68
CA HIS A 8 -3.43 6.06 -15.97
C HIS A 8 -4.46 6.74 -16.90
N VAL A 9 -4.33 6.46 -18.20
CA VAL A 9 -5.34 6.67 -19.26
C VAL A 9 -6.45 5.60 -19.17
N TRP A 10 -7.04 5.42 -17.98
CA TRP A 10 -7.95 4.30 -17.74
C TRP A 10 -9.34 4.54 -18.34
N ARG A 11 -9.88 3.48 -18.95
CA ARG A 11 -11.17 3.46 -19.63
C ARG A 11 -12.24 2.88 -18.70
N GLY A 12 -13.43 3.49 -18.63
CA GLY A 12 -14.56 2.92 -17.90
C GLY A 12 -14.47 3.00 -16.37
N VAL A 13 -13.59 3.84 -15.81
CA VAL A 13 -13.57 4.26 -14.41
C VAL A 13 -13.13 5.73 -14.32
N HIS A 14 -13.34 6.36 -13.16
CA HIS A 14 -12.79 7.70 -12.92
C HIS A 14 -11.25 7.64 -12.87
N ALA A 15 -10.60 8.31 -13.82
CA ALA A 15 -9.14 8.39 -13.86
C ALA A 15 -8.63 9.29 -12.72
N VAL A 16 -7.50 8.92 -12.12
CA VAL A 16 -6.82 9.77 -11.13
C VAL A 16 -6.03 10.87 -11.85
N ARG A 17 -6.11 12.09 -11.35
CA ARG A 17 -5.36 13.25 -11.85
C ARG A 17 -3.91 13.19 -11.36
N SER A 18 -2.97 13.62 -12.19
CA SER A 18 -1.53 13.60 -11.90
C SER A 18 -1.15 14.32 -10.60
N ARG A 19 -1.89 15.38 -10.26
CA ARG A 19 -1.68 16.19 -9.06
C ARG A 19 -2.22 15.58 -7.76
N CYS A 20 -3.06 14.53 -7.83
CA CYS A 20 -3.80 14.03 -6.66
C CYS A 20 -2.85 13.63 -5.51
N GLN A 21 -1.77 12.91 -5.84
CA GLN A 21 -0.78 12.49 -4.85
C GLN A 21 -0.12 13.68 -4.14
N ALA A 22 0.21 14.74 -4.87
CA ALA A 22 0.81 15.96 -4.30
C ALA A 22 -0.18 16.69 -3.38
N LEU A 23 -1.47 16.77 -3.76
CA LEU A 23 -2.52 17.34 -2.91
C LEU A 23 -2.69 16.54 -1.60
N LEU A 24 -2.62 15.21 -1.67
CA LEU A 24 -2.65 14.34 -0.49
C LEU A 24 -1.44 14.58 0.41
N ALA A 25 -0.23 14.67 -0.17
CA ALA A 25 0.99 14.96 0.58
C ALA A 25 0.95 16.32 1.27
N ASP A 26 0.45 17.36 0.59
CA ASP A 26 0.27 18.69 1.17
C ASP A 26 -0.78 18.68 2.29
N SER A 27 -1.87 17.92 2.12
CA SER A 27 -2.87 17.72 3.18
C SER A 27 -2.27 17.00 4.39
N MET A 28 -1.51 15.92 4.20
CA MET A 28 -0.82 15.20 5.29
C MET A 28 0.14 16.12 6.04
N ARG A 29 0.87 16.98 5.33
CA ARG A 29 1.74 17.99 5.96
C ARG A 29 0.94 18.98 6.81
N LEU A 30 -0.19 19.49 6.31
CA LEU A 30 -1.04 20.41 7.06
C LEU A 30 -1.63 19.75 8.31
N GLU A 31 -2.08 18.49 8.23
CA GLU A 31 -2.53 17.74 9.40
C GLU A 31 -1.39 17.53 10.42
N ALA A 32 -0.19 17.20 9.94
CA ALA A 32 0.99 17.06 10.80
C ALA A 32 1.35 18.37 11.53
N ASP A 33 1.32 19.49 10.80
CA ASP A 33 1.57 20.82 11.35
C ASP A 33 0.54 21.20 12.42
N ALA A 34 -0.75 20.94 12.14
CA ALA A 34 -1.86 21.24 13.03
C ALA A 34 -1.85 20.39 14.32
N ARG A 35 -1.44 19.12 14.21
CA ARG A 35 -1.38 18.19 15.35
C ARG A 35 -0.16 18.36 16.23
N GLY A 36 0.87 19.08 15.77
CA GLY A 36 2.09 19.29 16.54
C GLY A 36 3.19 18.26 16.26
N ASP A 37 2.83 17.04 15.84
CA ASP A 37 3.75 15.91 15.72
C ASP A 37 3.21 14.84 14.75
N VAL A 38 4.11 14.11 14.08
CA VAL A 38 3.82 12.85 13.37
C VAL A 38 4.91 11.84 13.68
N SER A 39 4.59 10.85 14.51
CA SER A 39 5.54 9.82 14.94
C SER A 39 5.98 8.88 13.82
N PHE A 40 5.06 8.52 12.91
CA PHE A 40 5.32 7.59 11.80
C PHE A 40 4.20 7.64 10.75
N VAL A 41 4.46 6.99 9.60
CA VAL A 41 3.46 6.73 8.55
C VAL A 41 3.38 5.23 8.31
N VAL A 42 2.16 4.71 8.14
CA VAL A 42 1.91 3.35 7.63
C VAL A 42 1.55 3.45 6.16
N ASN A 43 2.28 2.71 5.33
CA ASN A 43 2.06 2.57 3.90
C ASN A 43 1.57 1.16 3.58
N VAL A 44 0.34 1.06 3.12
CA VAL A 44 -0.35 -0.22 2.84
C VAL A 44 0.00 -0.80 1.46
N GLY A 45 1.17 -0.47 0.90
CA GLY A 45 1.68 -1.02 -0.35
C GLY A 45 1.13 -0.37 -1.61
N ASP A 46 1.42 -1.00 -2.73
CA ASP A 46 1.42 -0.39 -4.07
C ASP A 46 2.16 0.94 -4.08
N SER A 47 3.36 0.92 -3.52
CA SER A 47 4.21 2.09 -3.35
C SER A 47 4.63 2.69 -4.69
N PHE A 48 4.92 1.85 -5.69
CA PHE A 48 5.43 2.30 -6.99
C PHE A 48 4.64 1.73 -8.16
N TYR A 49 3.59 2.44 -8.59
CA TYR A 49 2.85 2.09 -9.80
C TYR A 49 3.67 2.37 -11.07
N PRO A 50 3.41 1.66 -12.17
CA PRO A 50 2.46 0.54 -12.30
C PRO A 50 3.08 -0.84 -11.98
N GLN A 51 4.40 -0.93 -11.90
CA GLN A 51 5.15 -2.19 -12.04
C GLN A 51 6.30 -2.32 -11.03
N GLY A 52 6.22 -1.58 -9.93
CA GLY A 52 7.21 -1.59 -8.86
C GLY A 52 8.39 -0.69 -9.18
N THR A 53 9.54 -1.04 -8.61
CA THR A 53 10.74 -0.21 -8.63
C THR A 53 11.98 -1.09 -8.67
N TYR A 54 13.02 -0.64 -9.38
CA TYR A 54 14.36 -1.20 -9.20
C TYR A 54 14.98 -0.68 -7.90
N PHE A 55 16.06 -1.34 -7.45
CA PHE A 55 16.79 -0.85 -6.29
C PHE A 55 17.18 0.62 -6.46
N ASP A 56 17.84 1.02 -7.54
CA ASP A 56 18.34 2.38 -7.80
C ASP A 56 17.39 3.30 -8.60
N ASP A 57 16.12 2.93 -8.75
CA ASP A 57 15.16 3.67 -9.57
C ASP A 57 14.92 5.11 -9.06
N SER A 58 14.89 6.07 -9.99
CA SER A 58 14.53 7.47 -9.73
C SER A 58 13.17 7.65 -9.03
N GLN A 59 12.25 6.68 -9.18
CA GLN A 59 10.94 6.67 -8.52
C GLN A 59 11.02 6.85 -6.99
N TRP A 60 12.08 6.34 -6.34
CA TRP A 60 12.31 6.54 -4.91
C TRP A 60 12.36 8.02 -4.50
N ARG A 61 12.91 8.88 -5.37
CA ARG A 61 12.93 10.33 -5.16
C ARG A 61 11.65 10.96 -5.70
N THR A 62 11.36 10.76 -6.98
CA THR A 62 10.33 11.54 -7.68
C THR A 62 8.90 11.22 -7.25
N LYS A 63 8.63 9.99 -6.79
CA LYS A 63 7.29 9.56 -6.36
C LYS A 63 7.12 9.47 -4.85
N TRP A 64 8.20 9.47 -4.08
CA TRP A 64 8.13 9.36 -2.62
C TRP A 64 8.91 10.46 -1.91
N GLY A 65 10.22 10.52 -2.09
CA GLY A 65 11.09 11.47 -1.38
C GLY A 65 10.71 12.94 -1.58
N ASP A 66 10.51 13.37 -2.83
CA ASP A 66 10.22 14.77 -3.18
C ASP A 66 8.77 15.15 -2.87
N VAL A 67 7.85 14.18 -2.97
CA VAL A 67 6.42 14.37 -2.73
C VAL A 67 6.13 14.52 -1.24
N TYR A 68 6.66 13.61 -0.41
CA TYR A 68 6.35 13.56 1.01
C TYR A 68 7.44 14.16 1.91
N GLY A 69 8.58 14.57 1.34
CA GLY A 69 9.74 15.06 2.09
C GLY A 69 9.50 16.32 2.93
N LYS A 70 8.35 16.98 2.73
CA LYS A 70 7.94 18.18 3.48
C LYS A 70 7.13 17.87 4.74
N ILE A 71 6.78 16.61 5.01
CA ILE A 71 6.14 16.24 6.28
C ILE A 71 7.10 16.58 7.42
N PRO A 72 6.66 17.36 8.43
CA PRO A 72 7.53 17.77 9.51
C PRO A 72 7.95 16.58 10.37
N ARG A 73 9.19 16.64 10.86
CA ARG A 73 9.69 15.68 11.86
C ARG A 73 8.94 15.85 13.19
N PRO A 74 8.87 14.81 14.03
CA PRO A 74 8.38 14.92 15.39
C PRO A 74 9.02 16.09 16.14
N ARG A 75 8.21 16.92 16.80
CA ARG A 75 8.70 18.05 17.59
C ARG A 75 8.87 17.66 19.06
N TYR A 76 8.09 16.69 19.52
CA TYR A 76 7.99 16.34 20.94
C TYR A 76 8.16 14.84 21.17
N GLY A 77 8.21 14.45 22.43
CA GLY A 77 8.31 13.05 22.85
C GLY A 77 9.65 12.37 22.52
N PRO A 78 9.75 11.05 22.74
CA PRO A 78 11.00 10.29 22.56
C PRO A 78 11.50 10.25 21.11
N ALA A 79 10.61 10.53 20.15
CA ALA A 79 10.91 10.58 18.71
C ALA A 79 11.32 11.98 18.22
N ALA A 80 11.35 13.00 19.09
CA ALA A 80 11.65 14.38 18.70
C ALA A 80 12.91 14.49 17.82
N ARG A 81 12.80 15.24 16.71
CA ARG A 81 13.83 15.51 15.69
C ARG A 81 14.30 14.30 14.89
N ARG A 82 13.73 13.11 15.09
CA ARG A 82 14.04 11.92 14.28
C ARG A 82 13.39 12.05 12.90
N VAL A 83 13.90 11.28 11.95
CA VAL A 83 13.23 11.06 10.66
C VAL A 83 11.89 10.36 10.89
N VAL A 84 10.88 10.69 10.09
CA VAL A 84 9.57 10.02 10.10
C VAL A 84 9.73 8.67 9.40
N PRO A 85 9.60 7.54 10.12
CA PRO A 85 9.65 6.22 9.50
C PRO A 85 8.35 5.93 8.73
N TRP A 86 8.51 5.38 7.53
CA TRP A 86 7.43 4.86 6.69
C TRP A 86 7.44 3.34 6.77
N TYR A 87 6.56 2.78 7.59
CA TYR A 87 6.37 1.34 7.71
C TYR A 87 5.55 0.84 6.53
N SER A 88 6.19 0.09 5.65
CA SER A 88 5.61 -0.31 4.36
C SER A 88 5.40 -1.81 4.24
N VAL A 89 4.45 -2.21 3.40
CA VAL A 89 4.26 -3.57 2.86
C VAL A 89 4.30 -3.54 1.34
N TYR A 90 4.47 -4.71 0.71
CA TYR A 90 4.31 -4.86 -0.74
C TYR A 90 2.82 -4.91 -1.10
N GLY A 91 2.43 -4.19 -2.15
CA GLY A 91 1.20 -4.49 -2.89
C GLY A 91 1.43 -5.28 -4.18
N ASN A 92 0.36 -5.59 -4.90
CA ASN A 92 0.47 -6.38 -6.13
C ASN A 92 1.20 -5.62 -7.24
N HIS A 93 1.10 -4.29 -7.31
CA HIS A 93 1.85 -3.52 -8.29
C HIS A 93 3.33 -3.38 -7.96
N ASP A 94 3.69 -3.53 -6.69
CA ASP A 94 5.07 -3.52 -6.24
C ASP A 94 5.81 -4.82 -6.62
N ILE A 95 5.12 -5.96 -6.55
CA ILE A 95 5.64 -7.29 -6.93
C ILE A 95 5.38 -7.52 -8.43
N SER A 96 6.02 -6.74 -9.28
CA SER A 96 5.81 -6.83 -10.74
C SER A 96 7.15 -6.88 -11.49
N GLN A 97 7.14 -6.56 -12.78
CA GLN A 97 8.27 -6.71 -13.69
C GLN A 97 9.58 -6.04 -13.24
N LYS A 98 9.53 -4.99 -12.42
CA LYS A 98 10.75 -4.35 -11.90
C LYS A 98 11.29 -5.00 -10.62
N ASP A 99 10.55 -5.93 -10.03
CA ASP A 99 10.90 -6.60 -8.77
C ASP A 99 10.55 -8.10 -8.83
N LEU A 100 10.87 -8.75 -9.96
CA LEU A 100 10.58 -10.15 -10.24
C LEU A 100 11.14 -11.09 -9.18
N ASP A 101 12.34 -10.79 -8.66
CA ASP A 101 12.95 -11.55 -7.57
C ASP A 101 12.02 -11.63 -6.36
N CYS A 102 11.26 -10.56 -6.09
CA CYS A 102 10.31 -10.58 -5.00
C CYS A 102 9.09 -11.44 -5.27
N GLY A 103 8.66 -11.62 -6.53
CA GLY A 103 7.53 -12.51 -6.84
C GLY A 103 7.93 -13.98 -6.90
N CYS A 104 9.18 -14.26 -7.26
CA CYS A 104 9.57 -15.59 -7.75
C CYS A 104 10.64 -16.28 -6.92
N ARG A 105 11.29 -15.57 -5.97
CA ARG A 105 12.30 -16.16 -5.11
C ARG A 105 11.84 -16.15 -3.66
N SER A 106 12.20 -17.21 -2.94
CA SER A 106 11.96 -17.33 -1.51
C SER A 106 12.83 -16.36 -0.68
N ASP A 107 14.01 -16.00 -1.17
CA ASP A 107 14.91 -15.05 -0.51
C ASP A 107 14.39 -13.61 -0.64
N THR A 108 13.70 -13.15 0.40
CA THR A 108 13.11 -11.80 0.47
C THR A 108 14.16 -10.70 0.55
N GLN A 109 15.41 -11.01 0.87
CA GLN A 109 16.49 -10.00 0.90
C GLN A 109 16.89 -9.55 -0.51
N LYS A 110 16.36 -10.19 -1.56
CA LYS A 110 16.51 -9.74 -2.95
C LYS A 110 15.42 -8.77 -3.41
N CYS A 111 14.29 -8.71 -2.71
CA CYS A 111 13.20 -7.78 -2.99
C CYS A 111 13.70 -6.32 -2.93
N ASN A 112 13.45 -5.52 -3.98
CA ASN A 112 14.04 -4.18 -4.11
C ASN A 112 13.62 -3.22 -2.97
N GLN A 113 12.38 -3.29 -2.50
CA GLN A 113 11.90 -2.46 -1.39
C GLN A 113 12.41 -2.93 -0.03
N VAL A 114 12.65 -4.24 0.15
CA VAL A 114 13.30 -4.77 1.36
C VAL A 114 14.76 -4.32 1.42
N ARG A 115 15.47 -4.40 0.30
CA ARG A 115 16.86 -3.91 0.18
C ARG A 115 16.98 -2.41 0.45
N ARG A 116 15.89 -1.66 0.28
CA ARG A 116 15.80 -0.23 0.56
C ARG A 116 15.42 0.10 2.01
N HIS A 117 15.30 -0.88 2.89
CA HIS A 117 15.16 -0.64 4.32
C HIS A 117 16.25 0.32 4.82
N GLY A 118 15.85 1.35 5.58
CA GLY A 118 16.73 2.40 6.08
C GLY A 118 17.07 3.49 5.05
N PHE A 119 16.56 3.42 3.81
CA PHE A 119 16.80 4.45 2.82
C PHE A 119 16.16 5.79 3.21
N GLN A 120 16.95 6.86 3.15
CA GLN A 120 16.54 8.22 3.46
C GLN A 120 16.79 9.11 2.23
N PRO A 121 15.76 9.48 1.45
CA PRO A 121 15.94 10.32 0.28
C PRO A 121 16.25 11.77 0.66
N ASN A 122 15.92 12.17 1.89
CA ASN A 122 16.16 13.48 2.49
C ASN A 122 16.22 13.35 4.03
N ALA A 123 16.40 14.47 4.72
CA ALA A 123 16.58 14.51 6.18
C ALA A 123 15.30 14.29 7.01
N ASN A 124 14.13 14.13 6.38
CA ASN A 124 12.85 14.04 7.07
C ASN A 124 12.22 12.66 7.04
N LEU A 125 12.56 11.79 6.09
CA LEU A 125 11.88 10.51 5.87
C LEU A 125 12.85 9.33 5.90
N SER A 126 12.37 8.18 6.38
CA SER A 126 13.08 6.90 6.27
C SER A 126 12.14 5.79 5.82
N TRP A 127 12.61 4.95 4.90
CA TRP A 127 11.89 3.76 4.47
C TRP A 127 12.10 2.64 5.48
N TYR A 128 11.02 2.06 6.01
CA TYR A 128 11.09 0.94 6.96
C TYR A 128 10.38 -0.28 6.39
N MET A 129 11.17 -1.23 5.88
CA MET A 129 10.66 -2.51 5.39
C MET A 129 11.74 -3.61 5.47
N PRO A 130 12.10 -4.12 6.66
CA PRO A 130 13.23 -5.05 6.81
C PRO A 130 12.96 -6.45 6.21
N ASN A 131 11.69 -6.76 5.93
CA ASN A 131 11.25 -7.99 5.28
C ASN A 131 9.86 -7.76 4.64
N VAL A 132 9.32 -8.75 3.92
CA VAL A 132 7.99 -8.67 3.29
C VAL A 132 6.84 -8.80 4.32
N SER A 133 7.07 -9.58 5.38
CA SER A 133 6.26 -9.59 6.61
C SER A 133 7.18 -9.35 7.80
N TYR A 134 6.79 -8.49 8.72
CA TYR A 134 7.59 -8.16 9.89
C TYR A 134 6.73 -7.56 11.00
N TYR A 135 7.33 -7.38 12.16
CA TYR A 135 6.74 -6.63 13.25
C TYR A 135 7.78 -5.74 13.91
N VAL A 136 7.32 -4.68 14.56
CA VAL A 136 8.18 -3.75 15.31
C VAL A 136 7.63 -3.61 16.70
N ARG A 137 8.47 -3.88 17.70
CA ARG A 137 8.12 -3.74 19.11
C ARG A 137 9.33 -3.52 20.02
N PRO A 138 9.25 -2.56 20.96
CA PRO A 138 8.33 -1.41 20.89
C PRO A 138 8.58 -0.63 19.58
N LEU A 139 7.56 0.04 19.06
CA LEU A 139 7.85 1.11 18.09
C LEU A 139 8.74 2.13 18.80
N ASP A 140 9.79 2.63 18.15
CA ASP A 140 10.81 3.45 18.81
C ASP A 140 10.19 4.60 19.64
N GLY A 141 10.23 4.47 20.97
CA GLY A 141 9.70 5.46 21.89
C GLY A 141 8.21 5.38 22.20
N LEU A 142 7.49 4.38 21.68
CA LEU A 142 6.06 4.15 21.92
C LEU A 142 5.83 2.69 22.34
N PRO A 143 5.06 2.41 23.42
CA PRO A 143 4.72 1.05 23.84
C PRO A 143 3.66 0.38 22.93
N LEU A 144 3.80 0.59 21.62
CA LEU A 144 2.94 0.09 20.56
C LEU A 144 3.64 -1.05 19.82
N GLU A 145 2.86 -2.01 19.32
CA GLU A 145 3.32 -2.98 18.34
C GLU A 145 2.60 -2.77 17.01
N LEU A 146 3.39 -2.79 15.94
CA LEU A 146 2.95 -2.70 14.57
C LEU A 146 3.29 -4.00 13.84
N LEU A 147 2.33 -4.54 13.09
CA LEU A 147 2.45 -5.79 12.36
C LEU A 147 2.19 -5.60 10.86
N ALA A 148 3.18 -5.93 10.03
CA ALA A 148 3.14 -5.84 8.57
C ALA A 148 3.00 -7.24 7.97
N LEU A 149 1.95 -7.46 7.16
CA LEU A 149 1.64 -8.78 6.59
C LEU A 149 1.74 -8.77 5.07
N ASP A 150 2.48 -9.74 4.51
CA ASP A 150 2.44 -10.06 3.08
C ASP A 150 1.34 -11.10 2.82
N VAL A 151 0.25 -10.65 2.21
CA VAL A 151 -0.87 -11.48 1.79
C VAL A 151 -1.12 -11.39 0.28
N ASN A 152 -0.07 -11.15 -0.51
CA ASN A 152 -0.15 -11.03 -1.97
C ASN A 152 -0.61 -12.31 -2.69
N ALA A 153 -0.61 -13.46 -2.01
CA ALA A 153 -1.26 -14.67 -2.51
C ALA A 153 -2.74 -14.46 -2.89
N ARG A 154 -3.42 -13.48 -2.27
CA ARG A 154 -4.83 -13.15 -2.52
C ARG A 154 -5.14 -12.70 -3.94
N ASP A 155 -4.18 -12.10 -4.63
CA ASP A 155 -4.34 -11.70 -6.02
C ASP A 155 -3.38 -12.44 -6.95
N SER A 156 -2.82 -13.58 -6.50
CA SER A 156 -1.84 -14.36 -7.27
C SER A 156 -2.34 -14.82 -8.65
N THR A 157 -3.65 -14.91 -8.85
CA THR A 157 -4.25 -15.24 -10.16
C THR A 157 -4.15 -14.11 -11.17
N LYS A 158 -4.03 -12.85 -10.74
CA LYS A 158 -3.79 -11.68 -11.60
C LYS A 158 -2.33 -11.21 -11.54
N LEU A 159 -1.75 -11.19 -10.35
CA LEU A 159 -0.39 -10.78 -10.07
C LEU A 159 0.64 -11.67 -10.77
N CYS A 160 0.57 -12.99 -10.60
CA CYS A 160 1.61 -13.88 -11.13
C CYS A 160 1.66 -13.96 -12.66
N PRO A 161 0.55 -13.85 -13.42
CA PRO A 161 0.65 -13.63 -14.87
C PRO A 161 1.44 -12.38 -15.25
N TRP A 162 1.26 -11.27 -14.53
CA TRP A 162 2.05 -10.06 -14.77
C TRP A 162 3.52 -10.25 -14.45
N VAL A 163 3.84 -11.01 -13.41
CA VAL A 163 5.23 -11.33 -13.03
C VAL A 163 5.87 -12.28 -14.04
N ALA A 164 5.21 -13.40 -14.37
CA ALA A 164 5.79 -14.45 -15.21
C ALA A 164 5.75 -14.11 -16.71
N CYS A 165 4.73 -13.39 -17.17
CA CYS A 165 4.41 -13.25 -18.60
C CYS A 165 4.25 -11.80 -19.05
N ASN A 166 4.41 -10.81 -18.15
CA ASN A 166 4.17 -9.39 -18.42
C ASN A 166 2.79 -9.11 -19.07
N SER A 167 1.78 -9.87 -18.67
CA SER A 167 0.43 -9.83 -19.23
C SER A 167 -0.60 -10.29 -18.20
N GLN A 168 -1.87 -9.90 -18.36
CA GLN A 168 -2.97 -10.41 -17.54
C GLN A 168 -3.20 -11.91 -17.72
N VAL A 169 -2.82 -12.45 -18.88
CA VAL A 169 -2.95 -13.86 -19.23
C VAL A 169 -1.66 -14.32 -19.89
N CYS A 170 -1.07 -15.39 -19.36
CA CYS A 170 0.01 -16.10 -20.02
C CYS A 170 -0.54 -16.88 -21.21
N LYS A 171 -0.01 -16.67 -22.41
CA LYS A 171 -0.27 -17.60 -23.53
C LYS A 171 0.56 -18.86 -23.32
N ARG A 172 0.15 -19.99 -23.91
CA ARG A 172 0.85 -21.28 -23.76
C ARG A 172 2.34 -21.20 -24.09
N ASP A 173 2.70 -20.38 -25.07
CA ASP A 173 4.09 -20.19 -25.48
C ASP A 173 4.84 -19.21 -24.54
N ASP A 174 4.12 -18.39 -23.77
CA ASP A 174 4.69 -17.38 -22.87
C ASP A 174 5.22 -17.98 -21.55
N GLU A 175 4.76 -19.17 -21.14
CA GLU A 175 5.23 -19.82 -19.91
C GLU A 175 6.74 -20.14 -19.93
N GLN A 176 7.36 -20.11 -21.11
CA GLN A 176 8.79 -20.33 -21.31
C GLN A 176 9.60 -19.04 -21.55
N PHE A 177 8.96 -17.85 -21.58
CA PHE A 177 9.55 -16.69 -22.28
C PHE A 177 10.45 -15.75 -21.47
N PHE A 178 10.82 -16.03 -20.22
CA PHE A 178 11.78 -15.17 -19.51
C PHE A 178 13.11 -15.84 -19.17
N LYS A 179 14.15 -15.27 -19.79
CA LYS A 179 15.59 -15.44 -19.59
C LYS A 179 16.06 -15.35 -18.13
N ASP A 180 15.21 -14.83 -17.24
CA ASP A 180 15.51 -14.58 -15.82
C ASP A 180 14.81 -15.54 -14.83
N GLY A 181 14.01 -16.50 -15.35
CA GLY A 181 13.72 -17.74 -14.63
C GLY A 181 12.51 -17.78 -13.68
N CYS A 182 11.51 -16.92 -13.85
CA CYS A 182 10.28 -17.02 -13.06
C CYS A 182 9.14 -17.71 -13.82
N VAL A 183 8.62 -18.81 -13.27
CA VAL A 183 7.42 -19.48 -13.82
C VAL A 183 6.17 -19.18 -13.00
N LEU A 184 5.00 -19.20 -13.64
CA LEU A 184 3.71 -18.91 -13.01
C LEU A 184 3.46 -19.73 -11.74
N ALA A 185 3.82 -21.01 -11.75
CA ALA A 185 3.67 -21.91 -10.61
C ALA A 185 4.58 -21.52 -9.43
N GLU A 186 5.83 -21.12 -9.71
CA GLU A 186 6.80 -20.70 -8.70
C GLU A 186 6.38 -19.39 -8.03
N CYS A 187 5.87 -18.42 -8.80
CA CYS A 187 5.30 -17.19 -8.23
C CYS A 187 4.15 -17.51 -7.27
N LYS A 188 3.19 -18.34 -7.71
CA LYS A 188 2.03 -18.71 -6.87
C LYS A 188 2.47 -19.43 -5.60
N GLN A 189 3.41 -20.35 -5.72
CA GLN A 189 3.97 -21.08 -4.58
C GLN A 189 4.67 -20.13 -3.60
N THR A 190 5.56 -19.27 -4.10
CA THR A 190 6.30 -18.29 -3.28
C THR A 190 5.35 -17.39 -2.49
N LEU A 191 4.34 -16.82 -3.14
CA LEU A 191 3.37 -15.95 -2.47
C LEU A 191 2.51 -16.73 -1.46
N ALA A 192 2.12 -17.97 -1.76
CA ALA A 192 1.38 -18.80 -0.82
C ALA A 192 2.20 -19.14 0.43
N GLU A 193 3.49 -19.47 0.27
CA GLU A 193 4.40 -19.73 1.39
C GLU A 193 4.58 -18.48 2.27
N ARG A 194 4.68 -17.29 1.67
CA ARG A 194 4.75 -16.01 2.41
C ARG A 194 3.47 -15.71 3.17
N GLU A 195 2.31 -15.96 2.56
CA GLU A 195 1.04 -15.78 3.26
C GLU A 195 0.90 -16.74 4.46
N VAL A 196 1.41 -17.98 4.35
CA VAL A 196 1.50 -18.91 5.48
C VAL A 196 2.38 -18.35 6.61
N GLN A 197 3.54 -17.80 6.26
CA GLN A 197 4.45 -17.19 7.25
C GLN A 197 3.81 -15.96 7.91
N ALA A 198 3.15 -15.09 7.14
CA ALA A 198 2.43 -13.92 7.63
C ALA A 198 1.31 -14.30 8.60
N ALA A 199 0.52 -15.33 8.26
CA ALA A 199 -0.57 -15.78 9.10
C ALA A 199 -0.09 -16.41 10.42
N ARG A 200 0.98 -17.21 10.38
CA ARG A 200 1.63 -17.74 11.60
C ARG A 200 2.15 -16.61 12.47
N MET A 201 2.87 -15.64 11.88
CA MET A 201 3.35 -14.46 12.59
C MET A 201 2.19 -13.71 13.27
N LEU A 202 1.08 -13.47 12.57
CA LEU A 202 -0.11 -12.84 13.17
C LEU A 202 -0.61 -13.59 14.41
N ARG A 203 -0.75 -14.92 14.32
CA ARG A 203 -1.17 -15.73 15.46
C ARG A 203 -0.20 -15.59 16.63
N ASP A 204 1.09 -15.78 16.37
CA ASP A 204 2.14 -15.73 17.39
C ASP A 204 2.20 -14.36 18.08
N ARG A 205 2.02 -13.27 17.33
CA ARG A 205 2.06 -11.90 17.86
C ARG A 205 0.81 -11.53 18.66
N ILE A 206 -0.36 -12.04 18.28
CA ILE A 206 -1.59 -11.95 19.09
C ILE A 206 -1.42 -12.69 20.41
N ASP A 207 -0.97 -13.94 20.36
CA ASP A 207 -0.81 -14.76 21.57
C ASP A 207 0.25 -14.17 22.52
N ALA A 208 1.36 -13.66 21.96
CA ALA A 208 2.35 -12.90 22.73
C ALA A 208 1.75 -11.65 23.38
N ALA A 209 0.94 -10.87 22.64
CA ALA A 209 0.32 -9.66 23.17
C ALA A 209 -0.59 -9.91 24.36
N ILE A 210 -1.36 -10.98 24.29
CA ILE A 210 -2.25 -11.39 25.38
C ILE A 210 -1.44 -11.86 26.58
N ALA A 211 -0.41 -12.70 26.36
CA ALA A 211 0.44 -13.20 27.43
C ALA A 211 1.15 -12.07 28.21
N GLU A 212 1.50 -11.00 27.50
CA GLU A 212 2.16 -9.81 28.07
C GLU A 212 1.17 -8.73 28.53
N LYS A 213 -0.13 -9.04 28.55
CA LYS A 213 -1.22 -8.15 29.00
C LYS A 213 -1.29 -6.83 28.23
N ARG A 214 -0.92 -6.83 26.96
CA ARG A 214 -1.10 -5.67 26.07
C ARG A 214 -2.54 -5.58 25.64
N THR A 215 -2.99 -4.36 25.36
CA THR A 215 -4.40 -4.07 25.09
C THR A 215 -4.68 -3.82 23.60
N SER A 216 -3.66 -3.54 22.80
CA SER A 216 -3.86 -3.19 21.40
C SER A 216 -2.73 -3.61 20.46
N LEU A 217 -3.07 -3.74 19.17
CA LEU A 217 -2.17 -3.98 18.05
C LEU A 217 -2.61 -3.14 16.85
N LEU A 218 -1.64 -2.60 16.10
CA LEU A 218 -1.87 -2.14 14.74
C LEU A 218 -1.41 -3.22 13.76
N VAL A 219 -2.28 -3.61 12.84
CA VAL A 219 -1.97 -4.60 11.81
C VAL A 219 -2.26 -3.99 10.45
N PHE A 220 -1.37 -4.20 9.49
CA PHE A 220 -1.60 -3.72 8.14
C PHE A 220 -1.10 -4.71 7.09
N SER A 221 -1.78 -4.71 5.96
CA SER A 221 -1.41 -5.46 4.77
C SER A 221 -1.87 -4.68 3.54
N HIS A 222 -1.54 -5.17 2.35
CA HIS A 222 -2.04 -4.53 1.15
C HIS A 222 -3.54 -4.76 0.88
N TYR A 223 -4.13 -5.86 1.35
CA TYR A 223 -5.48 -6.22 0.93
C TYR A 223 -6.54 -5.84 1.97
N PRO A 224 -7.72 -5.36 1.55
CA PRO A 224 -8.79 -5.03 2.47
C PRO A 224 -9.44 -6.30 3.03
N LEU A 225 -10.29 -6.11 4.05
CA LEU A 225 -10.82 -7.20 4.87
C LEU A 225 -11.56 -8.28 4.07
N ASP A 226 -12.28 -7.88 3.02
CA ASP A 226 -13.06 -8.76 2.17
C ASP A 226 -12.21 -9.78 1.40
N TYR A 227 -10.93 -9.47 1.14
CA TYR A 227 -9.98 -10.39 0.53
C TYR A 227 -9.45 -11.45 1.52
N LEU A 228 -9.64 -11.24 2.82
CA LEU A 228 -9.21 -12.21 3.85
C LEU A 228 -10.28 -13.27 4.16
N ARG A 229 -11.48 -13.15 3.59
CA ARG A 229 -12.60 -14.05 3.85
C ARG A 229 -12.31 -15.47 3.36
N GLY A 230 -12.74 -16.46 4.14
CA GLY A 230 -12.69 -17.88 3.77
C GLY A 230 -11.29 -18.50 3.73
N SER A 231 -10.25 -17.76 4.10
CA SER A 231 -8.88 -18.25 4.00
C SER A 231 -8.28 -18.71 5.33
N ALA A 232 -7.50 -19.79 5.26
CA ALA A 232 -6.80 -20.38 6.40
C ALA A 232 -5.38 -20.85 6.00
N PRO A 233 -4.49 -19.96 5.50
CA PRO A 233 -3.13 -20.30 5.11
C PRO A 233 -2.39 -20.97 6.27
N GLY A 234 -1.85 -22.17 6.02
CA GLY A 234 -1.12 -22.94 7.03
C GLY A 234 -1.97 -23.32 8.25
N GLY A 235 -3.30 -23.38 8.10
CA GLY A 235 -4.25 -23.67 9.17
C GLY A 235 -4.65 -22.45 10.01
N VAL A 236 -4.13 -21.25 9.71
CA VAL A 236 -4.46 -20.03 10.46
C VAL A 236 -5.50 -19.20 9.71
N ASN A 237 -6.72 -19.13 10.25
CA ASN A 237 -7.73 -18.20 9.75
C ASN A 237 -7.37 -16.76 10.16
N VAL A 238 -6.83 -16.00 9.21
CA VAL A 238 -6.33 -14.62 9.40
C VAL A 238 -7.43 -13.70 9.90
N LEU A 239 -8.61 -13.71 9.25
CA LEU A 239 -9.74 -12.87 9.63
C LEU A 239 -10.21 -13.17 11.07
N ARG A 240 -10.29 -14.44 11.45
CA ARG A 240 -10.64 -14.84 12.81
C ARG A 240 -9.57 -14.41 13.82
N ALA A 241 -8.29 -14.48 13.46
CA ALA A 241 -7.21 -14.03 14.32
C ALA A 241 -7.31 -12.51 14.56
N LEU A 242 -7.52 -11.71 13.53
CA LEU A 242 -7.70 -10.26 13.65
C LEU A 242 -8.88 -9.85 14.55
N ARG A 243 -9.89 -10.71 14.67
CA ARG A 243 -11.10 -10.50 15.49
C ARG A 243 -10.99 -11.04 16.92
N ASP A 244 -9.79 -11.31 17.42
CA ASP A 244 -9.61 -11.80 18.79
C ASP A 244 -10.09 -10.77 19.82
N GLU A 245 -11.14 -11.11 20.58
CA GLU A 245 -11.77 -10.20 21.55
C GLU A 245 -10.87 -9.82 22.73
N ARG A 246 -9.76 -10.54 22.92
CA ARG A 246 -8.80 -10.27 24.01
C ARG A 246 -7.89 -9.09 23.69
N LEU A 247 -7.88 -8.58 22.45
CA LEU A 247 -7.05 -7.47 22.00
C LEU A 247 -7.86 -6.47 21.15
N ARG A 248 -7.57 -5.18 21.29
CA ARG A 248 -8.06 -4.15 20.36
C ARG A 248 -7.17 -4.11 19.13
N VAL A 249 -7.66 -4.66 18.02
CA VAL A 249 -6.95 -4.63 16.74
C VAL A 249 -7.50 -3.50 15.86
N ALA A 250 -6.62 -2.67 15.32
CA ALA A 250 -6.91 -1.85 14.15
C ALA A 250 -6.19 -2.43 12.94
N TYR A 251 -6.96 -2.71 11.89
CA TYR A 251 -6.50 -3.29 10.63
C TYR A 251 -6.58 -2.27 9.50
N PHE A 252 -5.48 -2.15 8.76
CA PHE A 252 -5.38 -1.25 7.61
C PHE A 252 -5.05 -2.05 6.35
N GLY A 253 -5.97 -2.04 5.38
CA GLY A 253 -5.77 -2.60 4.05
C GLY A 253 -5.69 -1.50 2.99
N GLY A 254 -5.21 -1.83 1.79
CA GLY A 254 -5.18 -0.98 0.60
C GLY A 254 -5.90 -1.62 -0.59
N HIS A 255 -5.20 -1.74 -1.73
CA HIS A 255 -5.59 -2.39 -2.99
C HIS A 255 -6.81 -1.81 -3.72
N ARG A 256 -7.93 -1.59 -3.02
CA ARG A 256 -9.05 -0.81 -3.57
C ARG A 256 -8.66 0.66 -3.52
N HIS A 257 -8.81 1.37 -4.63
CA HIS A 257 -8.38 2.76 -4.73
C HIS A 257 -9.40 3.73 -4.14
N SER A 258 -9.74 3.49 -2.87
CA SER A 258 -10.70 4.24 -2.07
C SER A 258 -10.23 4.40 -0.61
N THR A 259 -10.88 5.31 0.11
CA THR A 259 -10.62 5.63 1.52
C THR A 259 -11.90 5.43 2.33
N GLU A 260 -12.00 4.29 3.00
CA GLU A 260 -13.25 3.80 3.61
C GLU A 260 -13.04 3.29 5.03
N ASN A 261 -14.09 3.45 5.85
CA ASN A 261 -14.21 2.79 7.13
C ASN A 261 -15.06 1.53 6.91
N ASN A 262 -14.43 0.37 7.00
CA ASN A 262 -15.07 -0.93 6.82
C ASN A 262 -15.34 -1.61 8.17
N THR A 263 -15.36 -0.84 9.26
CA THR A 263 -15.74 -1.33 10.60
C THR A 263 -17.24 -1.61 10.64
N ASN A 264 -17.61 -2.84 10.31
CA ASN A 264 -18.97 -3.36 10.33
C ASN A 264 -19.06 -4.63 11.21
N SER A 265 -20.20 -5.32 11.20
CA SER A 265 -20.40 -6.54 12.01
C SER A 265 -19.43 -7.69 11.65
N GLU A 266 -18.90 -7.72 10.43
CA GLU A 266 -17.88 -8.70 10.05
C GLU A 266 -16.49 -8.34 10.58
N ALA A 267 -16.20 -7.06 10.74
CA ALA A 267 -14.96 -6.57 11.32
C ALA A 267 -14.96 -6.67 12.85
N ALA A 268 -16.11 -6.49 13.51
CA ALA A 268 -16.20 -6.44 14.97
C ALA A 268 -15.60 -7.69 15.65
N PRO A 269 -14.81 -7.52 16.74
CA PRO A 269 -14.55 -6.27 17.47
C PRO A 269 -13.41 -5.40 16.91
N MET A 270 -12.75 -5.82 15.85
CA MET A 270 -11.65 -5.08 15.22
C MET A 270 -12.17 -3.85 14.46
N HIS A 271 -11.35 -2.79 14.43
CA HIS A 271 -11.56 -1.64 13.55
C HIS A 271 -10.84 -1.87 12.22
N ALA A 272 -11.53 -1.73 11.09
CA ALA A 272 -10.97 -2.02 9.78
C ALA A 272 -11.15 -0.85 8.82
N PHE A 273 -10.10 -0.55 8.06
CA PHE A 273 -10.10 0.52 7.06
C PHE A 273 -9.49 0.06 5.75
N THR A 274 -10.04 0.57 4.65
CA THR A 274 -9.45 0.48 3.31
C THR A 274 -8.87 1.84 2.96
N LEU A 275 -7.57 1.87 2.69
CA LEU A 275 -6.74 3.08 2.56
C LEU A 275 -5.91 3.05 1.26
N GLY A 276 -6.49 2.59 0.14
CA GLY A 276 -5.83 2.61 -1.17
C GLY A 276 -6.06 3.89 -1.98
N GLY A 277 -6.84 4.85 -1.46
CA GLY A 277 -7.12 6.15 -2.08
C GLY A 277 -5.95 7.16 -2.03
N GLY A 278 -4.70 6.70 -2.14
CA GLY A 278 -3.49 7.50 -2.06
C GLY A 278 -3.15 8.30 -3.34
N GLY A 279 -4.08 8.40 -4.30
CA GLY A 279 -3.89 9.12 -5.55
C GLY A 279 -2.95 8.43 -6.54
N GLY A 280 -2.80 7.11 -6.41
CA GLY A 280 -1.77 6.34 -7.11
C GLY A 280 -2.19 5.68 -8.41
N TRP A 281 -3.44 5.21 -8.55
CA TRP A 281 -3.88 4.33 -9.65
C TRP A 281 -5.22 4.70 -10.29
N SER A 282 -6.31 4.68 -9.54
CA SER A 282 -7.64 5.05 -10.03
C SER A 282 -8.48 5.71 -8.94
N CYS A 283 -9.66 6.18 -9.31
CA CYS A 283 -10.67 6.68 -8.38
C CYS A 283 -11.85 5.71 -8.28
N ASP A 284 -11.61 4.51 -7.76
CA ASP A 284 -12.67 3.54 -7.45
C ASP A 284 -13.59 4.06 -6.32
N GLY A 285 -13.08 4.99 -5.51
CA GLY A 285 -13.84 5.75 -4.53
C GLY A 285 -13.10 7.03 -4.11
N GLN A 286 -13.45 7.54 -2.93
CA GLN A 286 -12.87 8.79 -2.42
C GLN A 286 -11.37 8.64 -2.11
N GLN A 287 -10.58 9.61 -2.56
CA GLN A 287 -9.15 9.71 -2.28
C GLN A 287 -8.90 10.37 -0.92
N GLY A 288 -7.88 9.92 -0.20
CA GLY A 288 -7.65 10.30 1.18
C GLY A 288 -6.64 9.42 1.92
N TYR A 289 -6.61 9.60 3.22
CA TYR A 289 -5.78 8.86 4.16
C TYR A 289 -6.45 8.81 5.53
N LEU A 290 -5.83 8.11 6.48
CA LEU A 290 -6.28 8.03 7.86
C LEU A 290 -5.24 8.68 8.78
N VAL A 291 -5.72 9.42 9.78
CA VAL A 291 -4.93 9.92 10.90
C VAL A 291 -5.46 9.33 12.19
N GLY A 292 -4.59 9.18 13.19
CA GLY A 292 -4.96 8.67 14.50
C GLY A 292 -3.94 9.08 15.55
N GLU A 293 -4.28 8.85 16.81
CA GLU A 293 -3.46 9.21 17.96
C GLU A 293 -3.00 7.95 18.68
N ILE A 294 -1.71 7.91 19.02
CA ILE A 294 -1.14 6.84 19.85
C ILE A 294 -1.00 7.39 21.27
N MET A 295 -1.62 6.70 22.19
CA MET A 295 -1.63 7.04 23.60
C MET A 295 -0.34 6.57 24.28
N SER A 296 -0.01 7.16 25.43
CA SER A 296 1.19 6.84 26.20
C SER A 296 1.24 5.39 26.71
N ASP A 297 0.10 4.72 26.81
CA ASP A 297 -0.01 3.31 27.21
C ASP A 297 0.09 2.34 26.02
N GLY A 298 0.26 2.87 24.80
CA GLY A 298 0.38 2.09 23.57
C GLY A 298 -0.96 1.75 22.95
N SER A 299 -2.08 2.18 23.54
CA SER A 299 -3.38 2.16 22.87
C SER A 299 -3.46 3.23 21.79
N TRP A 300 -4.50 3.15 20.96
CA TRP A 300 -4.77 4.10 19.90
C TRP A 300 -6.21 4.61 20.01
N ASP A 301 -6.41 5.85 19.55
CA ASP A 301 -7.71 6.52 19.55
C ASP A 301 -7.82 7.53 18.38
N ASN A 302 -8.97 8.18 18.26
CA ASN A 302 -9.22 9.30 17.33
C ASN A 302 -8.89 8.98 15.87
N LEU A 303 -9.11 7.72 15.46
CA LEU A 303 -8.94 7.28 14.08
C LEU A 303 -9.96 7.98 13.17
N LYS A 304 -9.47 8.84 12.26
CA LYS A 304 -10.29 9.69 11.40
C LYS A 304 -9.80 9.59 9.96
N LEU A 305 -10.77 9.44 9.04
CA LEU A 305 -10.51 9.56 7.61
C LEU A 305 -10.44 11.04 7.21
N VAL A 306 -9.35 11.40 6.53
CA VAL A 306 -9.17 12.70 5.88
C VAL A 306 -9.29 12.46 4.38
N ARG A 307 -10.30 13.05 3.76
CA ARG A 307 -10.63 12.86 2.35
C ARG A 307 -10.52 14.18 1.62
N LEU A 308 -10.00 14.12 0.40
CA LEU A 308 -10.01 15.26 -0.50
C LEU A 308 -11.34 15.32 -1.27
N PRO A 309 -11.75 16.51 -1.73
CA PRO A 309 -12.84 16.64 -2.69
C PRO A 309 -12.60 15.73 -3.90
N PHE A 310 -13.64 15.05 -4.36
CA PHE A 310 -13.52 14.08 -5.45
C PHE A 310 -12.91 14.71 -6.71
N ASP A 311 -13.41 15.87 -7.11
CA ASP A 311 -12.97 16.57 -8.34
C ASP A 311 -11.54 17.12 -8.24
N ASP A 312 -10.96 17.26 -7.05
CA ASP A 312 -9.56 17.68 -6.94
C ASP A 312 -8.62 16.60 -7.44
N CYS A 313 -8.99 15.34 -7.21
CA CYS A 313 -8.21 14.15 -7.45
C CYS A 313 -8.67 13.33 -8.65
N CYS A 314 -9.93 13.39 -9.02
CA CYS A 314 -10.54 12.47 -9.96
C CYS A 314 -11.07 13.21 -11.18
N ALA A 315 -10.83 12.64 -12.36
CA ALA A 315 -11.45 13.09 -13.58
C ALA A 315 -12.91 12.62 -13.64
N PRO A 316 -13.77 13.30 -14.43
CA PRO A 316 -15.10 12.81 -14.71
C PRO A 316 -15.04 11.38 -15.28
N TYR A 317 -16.13 10.65 -15.11
CA TYR A 317 -16.25 9.33 -15.74
C TYR A 317 -16.20 9.49 -17.26
N ASN A 318 -15.34 8.72 -17.92
CA ASN A 318 -15.25 8.68 -19.38
C ASN A 318 -15.55 7.26 -19.87
N PRO A 319 -16.73 7.03 -20.47
CA PRO A 319 -17.01 5.78 -21.16
C PRO A 319 -15.91 5.44 -22.16
N VAL A 320 -15.70 4.14 -22.39
CA VAL A 320 -14.67 3.65 -23.31
C VAL A 320 -14.90 4.20 -24.72
N GLU A 321 -16.18 4.27 -25.10
CA GLU A 321 -16.66 4.74 -26.40
C GLU A 321 -16.37 6.23 -26.59
N ASP A 322 -16.67 7.05 -25.57
CA ASP A 322 -16.45 8.49 -25.59
C ASP A 322 -14.96 8.84 -25.63
N PHE A 323 -14.13 8.09 -24.88
CA PHE A 323 -12.68 8.24 -24.93
C PHE A 323 -12.13 7.91 -26.33
N ALA A 324 -12.60 6.83 -26.95
CA ALA A 324 -12.17 6.43 -28.28
C ALA A 324 -12.57 7.47 -29.33
N ALA A 325 -13.80 7.97 -29.28
CA ALA A 325 -14.26 9.05 -30.16
C ALA A 325 -13.42 10.32 -29.98
N GLY A 326 -13.13 10.71 -28.74
CA GLY A 326 -12.28 11.86 -28.44
C GLY A 326 -10.83 11.70 -28.92
N CYS A 327 -10.26 10.50 -28.82
CA CYS A 327 -8.96 10.19 -29.41
C CYS A 327 -8.95 10.39 -30.93
N GLU A 328 -9.98 9.87 -31.61
CA GLU A 328 -10.13 9.94 -33.06
C GLU A 328 -10.29 11.39 -33.51
N GLU A 329 -11.17 12.16 -32.85
CA GLU A 329 -11.39 13.58 -33.10
C GLU A 329 -10.09 14.40 -32.96
N MET A 330 -9.29 14.12 -31.92
CA MET A 330 -8.04 14.84 -31.67
C MET A 330 -6.84 14.29 -32.45
N GLY A 331 -6.99 13.18 -33.18
CA GLY A 331 -5.91 12.45 -33.84
C GLY A 331 -4.83 11.93 -32.90
N SER A 332 -5.09 11.91 -31.58
CA SER A 332 -4.13 11.50 -30.56
C SER A 332 -4.81 11.26 -29.21
N CYS A 333 -4.76 10.00 -28.73
CA CYS A 333 -5.22 9.68 -27.37
C CYS A 333 -4.42 10.39 -26.28
N LYS A 334 -3.11 10.62 -26.46
CA LYS A 334 -2.29 11.36 -25.48
C LYS A 334 -2.81 12.79 -25.33
N LYS A 335 -3.15 13.44 -26.45
CA LYS A 335 -3.69 14.81 -26.45
C LYS A 335 -5.07 14.87 -25.82
N TYR A 336 -5.97 13.96 -26.20
CA TYR A 336 -7.30 13.88 -25.62
C TYR A 336 -7.26 13.63 -24.11
N ASP A 337 -6.45 12.67 -23.66
CA ASP A 337 -6.28 12.38 -22.24
C ASP A 337 -5.76 13.58 -21.46
N CYS A 338 -4.80 14.32 -22.01
CA CYS A 338 -4.27 15.50 -21.32
C CYS A 338 -5.33 16.59 -21.17
N VAL A 339 -6.16 16.82 -22.19
CA VAL A 339 -7.28 17.77 -22.11
C VAL A 339 -8.33 17.29 -21.10
N PHE A 340 -8.74 16.03 -21.20
CA PHE A 340 -9.79 15.45 -20.38
C PHE A 340 -9.42 15.39 -18.89
N ASN A 341 -8.20 14.94 -18.60
CA ASN A 341 -7.72 14.79 -17.22
C ASN A 341 -7.06 16.07 -16.67
N GLY A 342 -6.88 17.11 -17.49
CA GLY A 342 -6.12 18.31 -17.13
C GLY A 342 -4.63 18.06 -16.89
N ASN A 343 -4.09 16.98 -17.47
CA ASN A 343 -2.71 16.49 -17.26
C ASN A 343 -1.77 16.88 -18.41
N CYS A 344 -2.05 17.95 -19.14
CA CYS A 344 -1.16 18.43 -20.18
C CYS A 344 0.19 18.81 -19.59
N GLU A 345 1.25 18.14 -20.05
CA GLU A 345 2.64 18.51 -19.78
C GLU A 345 2.78 20.02 -20.05
N ARG A 346 3.25 20.79 -19.06
CA ARG A 346 3.71 22.16 -19.28
C ARG A 346 5.13 22.16 -19.80
#